data_AF-A0A928LGC5-F1
#
_entry.id   AF-A0A928LGC5-F1
#
_cell.length_a   1.000
_cell.length_b   1.000
_cell.length_c   1.000
_cell.angle_alpha   90.00
_cell.angle_beta   90.00
_cell.angle_gamma   90.00
#
_symmetry.space_group_name_H-M   'P 1'
#
loop_
_entity.id
_entity.type
_entity.pdbx_description
1 polymer ?
#
loop_
_entity_poly.entity_id
_entity_poly.type
_entity_poly.pdbx_seq_one_letter_code
_entity_poly.pdbx_strand_id
1 'polypeptide(L)'
;MKSKSAGVKINNRIWLLVLILSAIVFVALAVFSVNYLGNVTGQIKTVTEENNKNTVTLNDYTTKINNENLKYLETIMNSAFSENQLTEIAKRNYSYVFTVNGKVVQNEDVVYVSGSTVSIGLVETIKDSGLPKNILNLGRVKDFTGSFEDFSNSVRITCGKKEYKKTISSKNLATNAYFTYTDIQKGDIITVFFSDDLSGRVEFGQNFFEIIYN
;
A
#
# COMPACT_ATOMS: atom_id res chain seq x y z
N MET A 1 -70.87 -0.69 -58.10
CA MET A 1 -71.89 -0.63 -57.04
C MET A 1 -71.26 -0.03 -55.79
N LYS A 2 -71.82 1.07 -55.25
CA LYS A 2 -71.31 1.74 -54.05
C LYS A 2 -71.71 0.94 -52.80
N SER A 3 -70.73 0.40 -52.08
CA SER A 3 -70.92 -0.22 -50.76
C SER A 3 -71.36 0.85 -49.76
N LYS A 4 -72.57 0.71 -49.19
CA LYS A 4 -73.04 1.54 -48.09
C LYS A 4 -72.37 1.05 -46.80
N SER A 5 -71.39 1.82 -46.33
CA SER A 5 -70.84 1.66 -44.97
C SER A 5 -71.93 1.98 -43.95
N ALA A 6 -72.35 0.98 -43.17
CA ALA A 6 -73.22 1.16 -42.03
C ALA A 6 -72.42 1.78 -40.89
N GLY A 7 -72.54 3.10 -40.72
CA GLY A 7 -71.95 3.80 -39.59
C GLY A 7 -72.61 3.39 -38.28
N VAL A 8 -71.93 2.56 -37.48
CA VAL A 8 -72.34 2.24 -36.12
C VAL A 8 -72.27 3.53 -35.29
N LYS A 9 -73.43 4.05 -34.83
CA LYS A 9 -73.47 5.15 -33.84
C LYS A 9 -73.05 4.58 -32.49
N ILE A 10 -71.76 4.66 -32.20
CA ILE A 10 -71.23 4.18 -30.93
C ILE A 10 -71.68 5.14 -29.81
N ASN A 11 -72.20 4.59 -28.71
CA ASN A 11 -72.73 5.37 -27.59
C ASN A 11 -71.59 5.93 -26.73
N ASN A 12 -71.38 7.24 -26.79
CA ASN A 12 -70.32 7.95 -26.05
C ASN A 12 -70.35 7.70 -24.52
N ARG A 13 -71.50 7.33 -23.95
CA ARG A 13 -71.61 7.01 -22.51
C ARG A 13 -70.91 5.70 -22.11
N ILE A 14 -70.87 4.71 -23.01
CA ILE A 14 -70.19 3.42 -22.76
C ILE A 14 -68.68 3.63 -22.77
N TRP A 15 -68.15 4.42 -23.71
CA TRP A 15 -66.72 4.78 -23.74
C TRP A 15 -66.27 5.55 -22.51
N LEU A 16 -67.10 6.48 -22.01
CA LEU A 16 -66.80 7.21 -20.77
C LEU A 16 -66.66 6.25 -19.57
N LEU A 17 -67.56 5.26 -19.44
CA LEU A 17 -67.49 4.27 -18.37
C LEU A 17 -66.26 3.37 -18.49
N VAL A 18 -65.92 2.94 -19.70
CA VAL A 18 -64.70 2.16 -19.97
C VAL A 18 -63.44 2.96 -19.61
N LEU A 19 -63.39 4.25 -19.96
CA LEU A 19 -62.29 5.13 -19.60
C LEU A 19 -62.15 5.30 -18.07
N ILE A 20 -63.26 5.53 -17.37
CA ILE A 20 -63.25 5.65 -15.90
C ILE A 20 -62.76 4.36 -15.24
N LEU A 21 -63.27 3.21 -15.67
CA LEU A 21 -62.83 1.90 -15.15
C LEU A 21 -61.34 1.65 -15.44
N SER A 22 -60.88 1.99 -16.65
CA SER A 22 -59.46 1.87 -17.00
C SER A 22 -58.56 2.75 -16.13
N ALA A 23 -59.00 3.98 -15.83
CA ALA A 23 -58.27 4.90 -14.97
C ALA A 23 -58.21 4.38 -13.51
N ILE A 24 -59.29 3.82 -12.99
CA ILE A 24 -59.32 3.22 -11.64
C ILE A 24 -58.35 2.04 -11.56
N VAL A 25 -58.36 1.15 -12.55
CA VAL A 25 -57.43 0.01 -12.61
C VAL A 25 -55.98 0.50 -12.68
N PHE A 26 -55.70 1.52 -13.49
CA PHE A 26 -54.37 2.10 -13.61
C PHE A 26 -53.88 2.72 -12.29
N VAL A 27 -54.74 3.46 -11.59
CA VAL A 27 -54.42 4.03 -10.27
C VAL A 27 -54.19 2.92 -9.24
N ALA A 28 -55.02 1.87 -9.22
CA ALA A 28 -54.84 0.74 -8.31
C ALA A 28 -53.50 0.01 -8.55
N LEU A 29 -53.13 -0.20 -9.82
CA LEU A 29 -51.84 -0.79 -10.19
C LEU A 29 -50.66 0.10 -9.81
N ALA A 30 -50.78 1.42 -9.98
CA ALA A 30 -49.74 2.38 -9.59
C ALA A 30 -49.53 2.37 -8.06
N VAL A 31 -50.61 2.41 -7.27
CA VAL A 31 -50.55 2.35 -5.81
C VAL A 31 -49.95 1.02 -5.35
N PHE A 32 -50.36 -0.10 -5.93
CA PHE A 32 -49.78 -1.40 -5.63
C PHE A 32 -48.28 -1.45 -5.94
N SER A 33 -47.87 -0.92 -7.11
CA SER A 33 -46.47 -0.90 -7.52
C SER A 33 -45.61 -0.07 -6.59
N VAL A 34 -46.08 1.11 -6.16
CA VAL A 34 -45.35 1.97 -5.21
C VAL A 34 -45.20 1.29 -3.85
N ASN A 35 -46.26 0.67 -3.33
CA ASN A 35 -46.21 -0.05 -2.05
C ASN A 35 -45.28 -1.27 -2.12
N TYR A 36 -45.35 -2.05 -3.21
CA TYR A 36 -44.49 -3.21 -3.43
C TYR A 36 -43.01 -2.80 -3.52
N LEU A 37 -42.69 -1.77 -4.32
CA LEU A 37 -41.32 -1.25 -4.46
C LEU A 37 -40.79 -0.68 -3.14
N GLY A 38 -41.61 0.02 -2.37
CA GLY A 38 -41.24 0.54 -1.06
C GLY A 38 -40.85 -0.59 -0.09
N ASN A 39 -41.64 -1.66 -0.04
CA ASN A 39 -41.37 -2.81 0.82
C ASN A 39 -40.09 -3.56 0.39
N VAL A 40 -39.92 -3.80 -0.92
CA VAL A 40 -38.69 -4.44 -1.47
C VAL A 40 -37.46 -3.59 -1.18
N THR A 41 -37.54 -2.27 -1.35
CA THR A 41 -36.43 -1.34 -1.06
C THR A 41 -36.07 -1.35 0.43
N GLY A 42 -37.08 -1.40 1.31
CA GLY A 42 -36.87 -1.55 2.76
C GLY A 42 -36.13 -2.84 3.11
N GLN A 43 -36.55 -3.97 2.54
CA GLN A 43 -35.88 -5.27 2.74
C GLN A 43 -34.45 -5.28 2.22
N ILE A 44 -34.20 -4.72 1.02
CA ILE A 44 -32.84 -4.58 0.46
C ILE A 44 -31.95 -3.76 1.38
N LYS A 45 -32.47 -2.65 1.92
CA LYS A 45 -31.72 -1.79 2.85
C LYS A 45 -31.35 -2.55 4.12
N THR A 46 -32.30 -3.25 4.74
CA THR A 46 -32.03 -4.07 5.94
C THR A 46 -31.00 -5.16 5.68
N VAL A 47 -31.13 -5.91 4.58
CA VAL A 47 -30.15 -6.95 4.19
C VAL A 47 -28.77 -6.35 3.93
N THR A 48 -28.70 -5.18 3.32
CA THR A 48 -27.43 -4.48 3.05
C THR A 48 -26.76 -4.02 4.35
N GLU A 49 -27.53 -3.45 5.28
CA GLU A 49 -27.03 -3.04 6.60
C GLU A 49 -26.55 -4.24 7.43
N GLU A 50 -27.29 -5.34 7.41
CA GLU A 50 -26.90 -6.59 8.08
C GLU A 50 -25.64 -7.20 7.47
N ASN A 51 -25.54 -7.25 6.13
CA ASN A 51 -24.33 -7.72 5.45
C ASN A 51 -23.11 -6.85 5.76
N ASN A 52 -23.28 -5.53 5.81
CA ASN A 52 -22.19 -4.61 6.19
C ASN A 52 -21.74 -4.87 7.63
N LYS A 53 -22.68 -5.02 8.57
CA LYS A 53 -22.38 -5.36 9.97
C LYS A 53 -21.66 -6.71 10.09
N ASN A 54 -22.13 -7.72 9.37
CA ASN A 54 -21.50 -9.05 9.33
C ASN A 54 -20.09 -8.98 8.74
N THR A 55 -19.87 -8.18 7.69
CA THR A 55 -18.54 -7.97 7.08
C THR A 55 -17.57 -7.31 8.06
N VAL A 56 -18.00 -6.26 8.76
CA VAL A 56 -17.19 -5.60 9.81
C VAL A 56 -16.85 -6.61 10.92
N THR A 57 -17.86 -7.34 11.39
CA THR A 57 -17.68 -8.35 12.46
C THR A 57 -16.73 -9.46 12.04
N LEU A 58 -16.83 -9.96 10.80
CA LEU A 58 -15.92 -10.96 10.24
C LEU A 58 -14.49 -10.44 10.13
N ASN A 59 -14.30 -9.19 9.71
CA ASN A 59 -12.99 -8.55 9.64
C ASN A 59 -12.36 -8.41 11.03
N ASP A 60 -13.16 -8.07 12.05
CA ASP A 60 -12.71 -7.98 13.43
C ASP A 60 -12.26 -9.35 13.97
N TYR A 61 -13.07 -10.39 13.77
CA TYR A 61 -12.71 -11.76 14.18
C TYR A 61 -11.47 -12.27 13.44
N THR A 62 -11.37 -12.02 12.13
CA THR A 62 -10.19 -12.39 11.33
C THR A 62 -8.94 -11.70 11.85
N THR A 63 -9.02 -10.40 12.16
CA THR A 63 -7.91 -9.64 12.74
C THR A 63 -7.51 -10.19 14.10
N LYS A 64 -8.49 -10.52 14.95
CA LYS A 64 -8.23 -11.09 16.28
C LYS A 64 -7.52 -12.45 16.19
N ILE A 65 -8.02 -13.36 15.35
CA ILE A 65 -7.43 -14.69 15.13
C ILE A 65 -6.00 -14.55 14.60
N ASN A 66 -5.77 -13.68 13.62
CA ASN A 66 -4.43 -13.44 13.07
C ASN A 66 -3.46 -12.93 14.15
N ASN A 67 -3.90 -12.00 15.00
CA ASN A 67 -3.07 -11.48 16.09
C ASN A 67 -2.77 -12.54 17.15
N GLU A 68 -3.73 -13.40 17.50
CA GLU A 68 -3.52 -14.51 18.44
C GLU A 68 -2.57 -15.56 17.86
N ASN A 69 -2.71 -15.90 16.57
CA ASN A 69 -1.80 -16.80 15.87
C ASN A 69 -0.36 -16.25 15.83
N LEU A 70 -0.18 -14.95 15.57
CA LEU A 70 1.15 -14.33 15.57
C LEU A 70 1.79 -14.35 16.96
N LYS A 71 1.03 -14.08 18.03
CA LYS A 71 1.52 -14.19 19.42
C LYS A 71 1.89 -15.62 19.80
N TYR A 72 1.10 -16.59 19.37
CA TYR A 72 1.40 -18.00 19.60
C TYR A 72 2.68 -18.42 18.87
N LEU A 73 2.82 -18.02 17.60
CA LEU A 73 4.03 -18.26 16.81
C LEU A 73 5.25 -17.60 17.47
N GLU A 74 5.14 -16.36 17.92
CA GLU A 74 6.19 -15.65 18.65
C GLU A 74 6.64 -16.42 19.90
N THR A 75 5.69 -16.96 20.66
CA THR A 75 5.98 -17.76 21.86
C THR A 75 6.74 -19.05 21.50
N ILE A 76 6.31 -19.77 20.46
CA ILE A 76 7.01 -20.96 19.97
C ILE A 76 8.43 -20.58 19.51
N MET A 77 8.57 -19.52 18.72
CA MET A 77 9.87 -19.12 18.20
C MET A 77 10.85 -18.75 19.31
N ASN A 78 10.42 -17.95 20.30
CA ASN A 78 11.25 -17.57 21.45
C ASN A 78 11.61 -18.74 22.36
N SER A 79 10.79 -19.79 22.41
CA SER A 79 11.10 -21.01 23.19
C SER A 79 12.01 -21.98 22.44
N ALA A 80 11.94 -22.02 21.11
CA ALA A 80 12.68 -22.96 20.26
C ALA A 80 14.06 -22.43 19.83
N PHE A 81 14.24 -21.11 19.73
CA PHE A 81 15.45 -20.49 19.20
C PHE A 81 16.00 -19.44 20.16
N SER A 82 17.33 -19.31 20.17
CA SER A 82 18.00 -18.18 20.82
C SER A 82 17.78 -16.87 20.07
N GLU A 83 17.94 -15.73 20.74
CA GLU A 83 17.82 -14.40 20.13
C GLU A 83 18.75 -14.21 18.92
N ASN A 84 19.98 -14.74 18.97
CA ASN A 84 20.92 -14.70 17.85
C ASN A 84 20.40 -15.47 16.64
N GLN A 85 19.82 -16.66 16.85
CA GLN A 85 19.22 -17.43 15.76
C GLN A 85 17.98 -16.74 15.18
N LEU A 86 17.14 -16.16 16.03
CA LEU A 86 15.98 -15.38 15.61
C LEU A 86 16.39 -14.15 14.81
N THR A 87 17.47 -13.49 15.24
CA THR A 87 18.08 -12.37 14.51
C THR A 87 18.51 -12.81 13.12
N GLU A 88 19.26 -13.91 12.98
CA GLU A 88 19.69 -14.41 11.66
C GLU A 88 18.52 -14.84 10.77
N ILE A 89 17.46 -15.43 11.34
CA ILE A 89 16.22 -15.72 10.61
C ILE A 89 15.56 -14.43 10.13
N ALA A 90 15.45 -13.43 11.00
CA ALA A 90 14.83 -12.16 10.69
C ALA A 90 15.62 -11.39 9.62
N LYS A 91 16.96 -11.37 9.70
CA LYS A 91 17.85 -10.71 8.72
C LYS A 91 17.58 -11.16 7.29
N ARG A 92 17.30 -12.45 7.07
CA ARG A 92 16.98 -13.02 5.74
C ARG A 92 15.70 -12.49 5.12
N ASN A 93 14.87 -11.80 5.90
CA ASN A 93 13.64 -11.17 5.42
C ASN A 93 13.85 -9.71 5.03
N TYR A 94 15.05 -9.16 5.22
CA TYR A 94 15.39 -7.81 4.78
C TYR A 94 16.30 -7.87 3.56
N SER A 95 16.04 -6.96 2.61
CA SER A 95 16.88 -6.71 1.45
C SER A 95 17.23 -5.22 1.45
N TYR A 96 18.51 -4.90 1.22
CA TYR A 96 19.00 -3.53 1.18
C TYR A 96 19.60 -3.28 -0.19
N VAL A 97 19.16 -2.19 -0.85
CA VAL A 97 19.62 -1.82 -2.18
C VAL A 97 20.15 -0.40 -2.13
N PHE A 98 21.39 -0.23 -2.55
CA PHE A 98 22.03 1.07 -2.69
C PHE A 98 21.99 1.53 -4.16
N THR A 99 21.70 2.81 -4.36
CA THR A 99 21.52 3.40 -5.69
C THR A 99 22.19 4.76 -5.79
N VAL A 100 22.70 5.09 -6.98
CA VAL A 100 23.21 6.40 -7.34
C VAL A 100 22.50 6.86 -8.61
N ASN A 101 21.85 8.02 -8.56
CA ASN A 101 21.01 8.57 -9.62
C ASN A 101 19.98 7.55 -10.15
N GLY A 102 19.40 6.74 -9.26
CA GLY A 102 18.41 5.72 -9.57
C GLY A 102 18.98 4.42 -10.16
N LYS A 103 20.30 4.31 -10.35
CA LYS A 103 20.95 3.06 -10.77
C LYS A 103 21.44 2.29 -9.55
N VAL A 104 21.15 0.98 -9.51
CA VAL A 104 21.68 0.08 -8.48
C VAL A 104 23.19 -0.01 -8.63
N VAL A 105 23.91 0.11 -7.51
CA VAL A 105 25.36 -0.06 -7.45
C VAL A 105 25.65 -1.28 -6.60
N GLN A 106 26.44 -2.20 -7.13
CA GLN A 106 26.84 -3.45 -6.47
C GLN A 106 28.30 -3.72 -6.78
N ASN A 107 29.10 -4.11 -5.78
CA ASN A 107 30.48 -4.56 -5.96
C ASN A 107 31.43 -3.59 -6.69
N GLU A 108 31.11 -2.29 -6.72
CA GLU A 108 31.96 -1.24 -7.27
C GLU A 108 32.47 -0.39 -6.11
N ASP A 109 33.77 -0.07 -6.11
CA ASP A 109 34.37 0.83 -5.11
C ASP A 109 34.17 2.31 -5.49
N VAL A 110 34.01 2.59 -6.79
CA VAL A 110 33.94 3.94 -7.36
C VAL A 110 32.88 4.01 -8.47
N VAL A 111 31.98 4.99 -8.40
CA VAL A 111 31.06 5.33 -9.50
C VAL A 111 31.31 6.74 -10.02
N TYR A 112 31.35 6.85 -11.35
CA TYR A 112 31.43 8.13 -12.04
C TYR A 112 30.04 8.62 -12.41
N VAL A 113 29.73 9.87 -12.06
CA VAL A 113 28.45 10.52 -12.37
C VAL A 113 28.64 11.78 -13.19
N SER A 114 27.67 12.03 -14.06
CA SER A 114 27.53 13.26 -14.86
C SER A 114 26.25 14.00 -14.47
N GLY A 115 26.32 15.33 -14.34
CA GLY A 115 25.22 16.20 -13.91
C GLY A 115 25.43 16.85 -12.53
N SER A 116 25.03 18.11 -12.39
CA SER A 116 25.25 18.93 -11.19
C SER A 116 24.47 18.47 -9.95
N THR A 117 23.63 17.44 -10.09
CA THR A 117 22.83 16.87 -9.02
C THR A 117 23.15 15.39 -8.89
N VAL A 118 23.46 14.96 -7.67
CA VAL A 118 23.70 13.56 -7.33
C VAL A 118 22.69 13.13 -6.28
N SER A 119 21.91 12.10 -6.57
CA SER A 119 20.96 11.50 -5.64
C SER A 119 21.43 10.09 -5.25
N ILE A 120 21.66 9.90 -3.98
CA ILE A 120 22.02 8.61 -3.38
C ILE A 120 20.77 8.06 -2.72
N GLY A 121 20.37 6.84 -3.08
CA GLY A 121 19.20 6.18 -2.52
C GLY A 121 19.59 4.89 -1.81
N LEU A 122 19.11 4.70 -0.59
CA LEU A 122 19.19 3.43 0.13
C LEU A 122 17.77 2.94 0.40
N VAL A 123 17.47 1.74 -0.09
CA VAL A 123 16.14 1.13 -0.04
C VAL A 123 16.20 -0.10 0.83
N GLU A 124 15.43 -0.11 1.90
CA GLU A 124 15.16 -1.27 2.76
C GLU A 124 13.82 -1.88 2.33
N THR A 125 13.81 -3.16 1.99
CA THR A 125 12.58 -3.92 1.66
C THR A 125 12.45 -5.12 2.59
N ILE A 126 11.24 -5.34 3.08
CA ILE A 126 10.88 -6.48 3.94
C ILE A 126 10.10 -7.50 3.11
N LYS A 127 10.53 -8.76 3.14
CA LYS A 127 9.79 -9.88 2.56
C LYS A 127 8.59 -10.20 3.46
N ASP A 128 7.42 -10.36 2.86
CA ASP A 128 6.27 -10.92 3.58
C ASP A 128 6.57 -12.38 3.94
N SER A 129 6.69 -12.64 5.24
CA SER A 129 7.20 -13.90 5.78
C SER A 129 6.29 -14.52 6.84
N GLY A 130 5.20 -13.84 7.20
CA GLY A 130 4.34 -14.22 8.32
C GLY A 130 5.03 -14.21 9.69
N LEU A 131 6.27 -13.70 9.77
CA LEU A 131 6.99 -13.60 11.03
C LEU A 131 6.35 -12.54 11.94
N PRO A 132 6.29 -12.78 13.26
CA PRO A 132 5.86 -11.78 14.22
C PRO A 132 6.71 -10.50 14.12
N LYS A 133 6.07 -9.33 14.23
CA LYS A 133 6.73 -8.03 14.01
C LYS A 133 7.95 -7.82 14.93
N ASN A 134 7.87 -8.28 16.17
CA ASN A 134 8.98 -8.18 17.11
C ASN A 134 10.19 -9.03 16.68
N ILE A 135 9.96 -10.23 16.14
CA ILE A 135 11.02 -11.08 15.57
C ILE A 135 11.58 -10.44 14.31
N LEU A 136 10.73 -9.95 13.40
CA LEU A 136 11.18 -9.21 12.21
C LEU A 136 12.09 -8.04 12.58
N ASN A 137 11.71 -7.25 13.58
CA ASN A 137 12.50 -6.11 14.02
C ASN A 137 13.91 -6.47 14.52
N LEU A 138 14.16 -7.70 14.99
CA LEU A 138 15.51 -8.14 15.37
C LEU A 138 16.46 -8.15 14.17
N GLY A 139 15.94 -8.47 12.98
CA GLY A 139 16.72 -8.57 11.76
C GLY A 139 16.97 -7.22 11.08
N ARG A 140 16.30 -6.16 11.50
CA ARG A 140 16.45 -4.83 10.91
C ARG A 140 17.80 -4.24 11.28
N VAL A 141 18.42 -3.51 10.36
CA VAL A 141 19.50 -2.57 10.72
C VAL A 141 18.86 -1.54 11.67
N LYS A 142 19.20 -1.58 12.97
CA LYS A 142 18.53 -0.88 14.07
C LYS A 142 18.30 0.61 13.82
N ASP A 143 19.12 1.18 12.96
CA ASP A 143 19.24 2.58 12.60
C ASP A 143 18.24 3.05 11.51
N PHE A 144 17.46 2.13 10.93
CA PHE A 144 16.47 2.45 9.89
C PHE A 144 15.08 2.81 10.43
N THR A 145 14.91 2.93 11.75
CA THR A 145 13.61 3.05 12.46
C THR A 145 12.87 4.37 12.27
N GLY A 146 13.46 5.35 11.59
CA GLY A 146 12.78 6.55 11.10
C GLY A 146 13.13 7.84 11.85
N SER A 147 13.97 7.79 12.89
CA SER A 147 14.59 8.98 13.47
C SER A 147 15.90 9.32 12.72
N PHE A 148 16.29 10.60 12.71
CA PHE A 148 17.48 11.07 11.99
C PHE A 148 18.79 10.57 12.62
N GLU A 149 18.84 10.54 13.95
CA GLU A 149 20.04 10.16 14.73
C GLU A 149 20.34 8.67 14.61
N ASP A 150 19.30 7.84 14.55
CA ASP A 150 19.45 6.40 14.36
C ASP A 150 20.15 6.13 13.03
N PHE A 151 19.67 6.74 11.92
CA PHE A 151 20.20 6.47 10.58
C PHE A 151 21.67 6.88 10.38
N SER A 152 22.11 7.99 10.99
CA SER A 152 23.48 8.50 10.83
C SER A 152 24.56 7.55 11.36
N ASN A 153 24.19 6.61 12.23
CA ASN A 153 25.13 5.63 12.77
C ASN A 153 25.43 4.49 11.77
N SER A 154 24.48 4.19 10.88
CA SER A 154 24.65 3.15 9.86
C SER A 154 25.13 3.66 8.52
N VAL A 155 24.84 4.93 8.19
CA VAL A 155 25.32 5.54 6.95
C VAL A 155 25.78 6.97 7.21
N ARG A 156 27.02 7.27 6.83
CA ARG A 156 27.58 8.62 6.84
C ARG A 156 27.95 9.02 5.42
N ILE A 157 27.43 10.15 4.96
CA ILE A 157 27.70 10.67 3.61
C ILE A 157 28.37 12.04 3.73
N THR A 158 29.47 12.23 3.02
CA THR A 158 30.27 13.46 3.06
C THR A 158 30.67 13.91 1.67
N CYS A 159 30.66 15.22 1.42
CA CYS A 159 31.13 15.83 0.17
C CYS A 159 31.80 17.17 0.46
N GLY A 160 33.04 17.14 0.95
CA GLY A 160 33.74 18.35 1.40
C GLY A 160 32.91 19.14 2.43
N LYS A 161 32.57 20.39 2.10
CA LYS A 161 31.70 21.27 2.93
C LYS A 161 30.26 21.39 2.42
N LYS A 162 29.87 20.62 1.39
CA LYS A 162 28.53 20.72 0.79
C LYS A 162 27.53 19.97 1.65
N GLU A 163 26.36 20.57 1.82
CA GLU A 163 25.22 19.95 2.48
C GLU A 163 24.36 19.18 1.46
N TYR A 164 23.64 18.17 1.93
CA TYR A 164 22.67 17.42 1.13
C TYR A 164 21.26 17.60 1.68
N LYS A 165 20.27 17.48 0.81
CA LYS A 165 18.88 17.31 1.19
C LYS A 165 18.58 15.85 1.46
N LYS A 166 18.01 15.55 2.63
CA LYS A 166 17.54 14.21 2.99
C LYS A 166 16.04 14.06 2.77
N THR A 167 15.60 12.89 2.34
CA THR A 167 14.17 12.53 2.30
C THR A 167 14.01 11.07 2.67
N ILE A 168 13.27 10.79 3.73
CA ILE A 168 12.89 9.42 4.12
C ILE A 168 11.40 9.25 3.83
N SER A 169 11.05 8.12 3.22
CA SER A 169 9.66 7.72 3.03
C SER A 169 9.51 6.24 3.34
N SER A 170 8.48 5.89 4.11
CA SER A 170 8.13 4.50 4.41
C SER A 170 6.73 4.24 3.89
N LYS A 171 6.59 3.21 3.06
CA LYS A 171 5.29 2.77 2.54
C LYS A 171 5.26 1.25 2.47
N ASN A 172 4.25 0.66 3.11
CA ASN A 172 4.07 -0.79 3.17
C ASN A 172 5.33 -1.49 3.71
N LEU A 173 5.93 -2.39 2.91
CA LEU A 173 7.10 -3.20 3.24
C LEU A 173 8.41 -2.56 2.75
N ALA A 174 8.42 -1.28 2.40
CA ALA A 174 9.61 -0.59 1.92
C ALA A 174 9.85 0.74 2.63
N THR A 175 11.11 0.99 2.98
CA THR A 175 11.61 2.27 3.47
C THR A 175 12.71 2.77 2.55
N ASN A 176 12.54 3.97 2.00
CA ASN A 176 13.48 4.61 1.10
C ASN A 176 14.10 5.82 1.80
N ALA A 177 15.42 5.92 1.78
CA ALA A 177 16.18 7.08 2.21
C ALA A 177 16.95 7.66 1.02
N TYR A 178 16.67 8.91 0.67
CA TYR A 178 17.35 9.63 -0.41
C TYR A 178 18.18 10.79 0.15
N PHE A 179 19.37 10.95 -0.41
CA PHE A 179 20.34 11.99 -0.09
C PHE A 179 20.72 12.68 -1.39
N THR A 180 20.33 13.93 -1.53
CA THR A 180 20.50 14.68 -2.77
C THR A 180 21.45 15.84 -2.54
N TYR A 181 22.58 15.81 -3.22
CA TYR A 181 23.46 16.95 -3.38
C TYR A 181 23.10 17.71 -4.65
N THR A 182 23.08 19.03 -4.58
CA THR A 182 22.99 19.93 -5.74
C THR A 182 24.29 20.69 -5.91
N ASP A 183 24.47 21.28 -7.09
CA ASP A 183 25.61 22.13 -7.44
C ASP A 183 26.97 21.44 -7.28
N ILE A 184 27.03 20.13 -7.59
CA ILE A 184 28.27 19.34 -7.65
C ILE A 184 29.12 19.79 -8.85
N GLN A 185 30.42 19.96 -8.64
CA GLN A 185 31.41 20.47 -9.59
C GLN A 185 32.50 19.44 -9.88
N LYS A 186 33.19 19.61 -11.03
CA LYS A 186 34.27 18.71 -11.49
C LYS A 186 35.34 18.55 -10.40
N GLY A 187 35.59 17.31 -10.00
CA GLY A 187 36.55 16.98 -8.94
C GLY A 187 35.97 16.89 -7.52
N ASP A 188 34.68 17.19 -7.33
CA ASP A 188 34.01 16.83 -6.07
C ASP A 188 33.91 15.31 -5.92
N ILE A 189 34.14 14.84 -4.70
CA ILE A 189 34.04 13.44 -4.32
C ILE A 189 33.02 13.34 -3.19
N ILE A 190 31.98 12.53 -3.42
CA ILE A 190 31.02 12.17 -2.39
C ILE A 190 31.43 10.80 -1.84
N THR A 191 31.78 10.73 -0.57
CA THR A 191 32.12 9.49 0.11
C THR A 191 30.94 9.02 0.96
N VAL A 192 30.57 7.77 0.79
CA VAL A 192 29.53 7.09 1.58
C VAL A 192 30.22 6.06 2.45
N PHE A 193 30.00 6.10 3.76
CA PHE A 193 30.46 5.11 4.73
C PHE A 193 29.25 4.33 5.24
N PHE A 194 29.38 3.00 5.29
CA PHE A 194 28.40 2.07 5.83
C PHE A 194 28.92 1.47 7.14
N SER A 195 28.02 1.13 8.07
CA SER A 195 28.35 0.25 9.19
C SER A 195 28.64 -1.17 8.67
N ASP A 196 29.37 -1.97 9.46
CA ASP A 196 29.71 -3.36 9.11
C ASP A 196 28.47 -4.23 8.84
N ASP A 197 27.38 -4.03 9.59
CA ASP A 197 26.13 -4.78 9.38
C ASP A 197 25.46 -4.37 8.06
N LEU A 198 25.47 -3.07 7.72
CA LEU A 198 24.85 -2.61 6.50
C LEU A 198 25.69 -2.96 5.27
N SER A 199 27.02 -2.80 5.31
CA SER A 199 27.92 -3.12 4.19
C SER A 199 27.78 -4.57 3.75
N GLY A 200 27.71 -5.51 4.71
CA GLY A 200 27.47 -6.92 4.44
C GLY A 200 26.09 -7.22 3.81
N ARG A 201 25.10 -6.34 3.98
CA ARG A 201 23.73 -6.52 3.47
C ARG A 201 23.47 -5.87 2.12
N VAL A 202 24.19 -4.80 1.81
CA VAL A 202 24.18 -4.18 0.46
C VAL A 202 25.20 -4.84 -0.48
N GLU A 203 25.92 -5.86 0.01
CA GLU A 203 26.94 -6.62 -0.73
C GLU A 203 28.07 -5.73 -1.26
N PHE A 204 28.51 -4.74 -0.47
CA PHE A 204 29.77 -4.05 -0.74
C PHE A 204 30.92 -4.82 -0.08
N GLY A 205 31.98 -5.07 -0.84
CA GLY A 205 33.21 -5.67 -0.29
C GLY A 205 33.96 -4.75 0.68
N GLN A 206 33.58 -3.47 0.75
CA GLN A 206 34.18 -2.45 1.61
C GLN A 206 33.09 -1.66 2.36
N ASN A 207 33.48 -1.06 3.48
CA ASN A 207 32.59 -0.22 4.29
C ASN A 207 32.48 1.22 3.79
N PHE A 208 33.10 1.55 2.66
CA PHE A 208 32.96 2.86 2.05
C PHE A 208 32.92 2.75 0.53
N PHE A 209 32.44 3.82 -0.08
CA PHE A 209 32.25 3.91 -1.52
C PHE A 209 32.38 5.37 -1.95
N GLU A 210 32.98 5.61 -3.12
CA GLU A 210 33.21 6.96 -3.64
C GLU A 210 32.43 7.22 -4.92
N ILE A 211 31.80 8.39 -4.98
CA ILE A 211 31.15 8.90 -6.18
C ILE A 211 31.95 10.09 -6.66
N ILE A 212 32.57 9.95 -7.83
CA ILE A 212 33.45 10.97 -8.41
C ILE A 212 32.69 11.68 -9.53
N TYR A 213 32.57 12.99 -9.42
CA TYR A 213 31.98 13.80 -10.46
C TYR A 213 33.03 14.20 -11.52
N ASN A 214 32.75 13.86 -12.78
CA ASN A 214 33.65 14.03 -13.93
C ASN A 214 33.16 15.10 -14.92
#